data_AF-A0A959RID0-F1
#
_entry.id   AF-A0A959RID0-F1
#
_cell.length_a   1.000
_cell.length_b   1.000
_cell.length_c   1.000
_cell.angle_alpha   90.00
_cell.angle_beta   90.00
_cell.angle_gamma   90.00
#
_symmetry.space_group_name_H-M   'P 1'
#
loop_
_entity.id
_entity.type
_entity.pdbx_description
1 polymer ?
#
loop_
_entity_poly.entity_id
_entity_poly.type
_entity_poly.pdbx_seq_one_letter_code
_entity_poly.pdbx_strand_id
1 'polypeptide(L)'
;MKEENKNNKNNTDKLVPGNPRDEDKNQDIKNIQEEIEKDLRENPKYNSFFEKYHPNSKDLFIDSYKWKKSDWLKYEDIYLNSEEESVFKYKIMAEECLWQIQQKKLFNLQCEWRAENTELDEISFTGDFMKWERNIRNCTFIDPISEDEVELYKEYILSDDFERVYFESDIEWQNYSDLKKSFHGDEHSDEFGYFHYPEWYQYYDNRFGTSYLLNLPDIRGDKEMFYSDIYYKNKRKEIEIEKKRKIREGTYYEQKFDSRSYAGAYGDTLEEFVMNYENEKIQRLYRAEQAMPLEIEEDEELFRALNTLMEAKEKIEMSSGEEWRSAIINTARNYENSRIYDCFDSVYNEYLQRSQMGISYETVEDKSLERMYQHSRKIILSGRKINGEPEDFNF
;
A
#
# COMPACT_ATOMS: atom_id res chain seq x y z
N MET A 1 -12.33 -6.63 70.60
CA MET A 1 -11.52 -5.54 71.15
C MET A 1 -10.31 -5.38 70.23
N LYS A 2 -10.32 -4.31 69.42
CA LYS A 2 -9.28 -3.83 68.47
C LYS A 2 -9.03 -4.75 67.26
N GLU A 3 -9.62 -4.53 66.07
CA GLU A 3 -9.39 -3.42 65.11
C GLU A 3 -7.91 -3.06 64.94
N GLU A 4 -7.34 -3.41 63.78
CA GLU A 4 -6.63 -2.43 62.94
C GLU A 4 -6.55 -2.91 61.48
N ASN A 5 -7.20 -2.10 60.63
CA ASN A 5 -7.06 -2.04 59.18
C ASN A 5 -5.61 -1.79 58.75
N LYS A 6 -5.17 -2.41 57.65
CA LYS A 6 -4.31 -1.74 56.67
C LYS A 6 -4.40 -2.39 55.28
N ASN A 7 -5.22 -1.74 54.47
CA ASN A 7 -5.03 -1.41 53.04
C ASN A 7 -4.53 -2.50 52.10
N ASN A 8 -5.51 -3.14 51.47
CA ASN A 8 -5.44 -3.66 50.12
C ASN A 8 -5.59 -2.47 49.14
N LYS A 9 -4.58 -2.20 48.30
CA LYS A 9 -4.70 -1.30 47.14
C LYS A 9 -4.04 -1.94 45.92
N ASN A 10 -4.91 -2.49 45.09
CA ASN A 10 -4.96 -2.41 43.63
C ASN A 10 -3.64 -2.45 42.87
N ASN A 11 -3.41 -3.65 42.36
CA ASN A 11 -2.64 -3.98 41.18
C ASN A 11 -3.49 -3.56 39.95
N THR A 12 -3.16 -2.43 39.32
CA THR A 12 -3.68 -2.05 37.99
C THR A 12 -2.52 -1.57 37.14
N ASP A 13 -2.62 -1.88 35.84
CA ASP A 13 -1.75 -1.46 34.74
C ASP A 13 -0.54 -2.36 34.46
N LYS A 14 -0.83 -3.55 33.94
CA LYS A 14 0.03 -4.16 32.92
C LYS A 14 -0.53 -3.77 31.56
N LEU A 15 -0.04 -2.65 31.05
CA LEU A 15 -0.10 -2.29 29.64
C LEU A 15 0.54 -3.43 28.83
N VAL A 16 -0.12 -3.80 27.74
CA VAL A 16 0.37 -4.75 26.74
C VAL A 16 1.73 -4.23 26.25
N PRO A 17 2.81 -5.05 26.28
CA PRO A 17 4.10 -4.60 25.79
C PRO A 17 4.01 -4.36 24.28
N GLY A 18 4.44 -3.17 23.87
CA GLY A 18 4.57 -2.79 22.46
C GLY A 18 5.61 -3.66 21.76
N ASN A 19 5.62 -3.60 20.44
CA ASN A 19 6.58 -4.31 19.60
C ASN A 19 8.02 -3.92 20.03
N PRO A 20 8.95 -4.87 20.26
CA PRO A 20 10.31 -4.57 20.73
C PRO A 20 11.11 -3.59 19.86
N ARG A 21 10.71 -3.37 18.59
CA ARG A 21 11.31 -2.36 17.70
C ARG A 21 10.86 -0.92 17.99
N ASP A 22 9.73 -0.74 18.66
CA ASP A 22 9.19 0.58 19.02
C ASP A 22 9.72 1.06 20.37
N GLU A 23 10.07 0.13 21.27
CA GLU A 23 10.65 0.46 22.59
C GLU A 23 12.08 0.99 22.49
N ASP A 24 12.92 0.43 21.60
CA ASP A 24 14.31 0.86 21.39
C ASP A 24 14.37 2.28 20.77
N LYS A 25 13.51 2.55 19.79
CA LYS A 25 13.41 3.87 19.12
C LYS A 25 12.86 4.96 20.04
N ASN A 26 11.96 4.62 20.98
CA ASN A 26 11.39 5.58 21.92
C ASN A 26 12.38 5.98 23.02
N GLN A 27 13.31 5.09 23.39
CA GLN A 27 14.36 5.39 24.36
C GLN A 27 15.41 6.34 23.78
N ASP A 28 15.75 6.22 22.50
CA ASP A 28 16.69 7.10 21.81
C ASP A 28 16.19 8.54 21.69
N ILE A 29 14.90 8.74 21.41
CA ILE A 29 14.28 10.08 21.31
C ILE A 29 14.33 10.81 22.64
N LYS A 30 14.05 10.09 23.74
CA LYS A 30 14.05 10.68 25.07
C LYS A 30 15.45 11.16 25.45
N ASN A 31 16.48 10.38 25.14
CA ASN A 31 17.87 10.77 25.35
C ASN A 31 18.23 12.03 24.53
N ILE A 32 17.83 12.09 23.26
CA ILE A 32 18.04 13.26 22.39
C ILE A 32 17.34 14.51 22.95
N GLN A 33 16.11 14.38 23.46
CA GLN A 33 15.37 15.49 24.06
C GLN A 33 16.03 16.02 25.33
N GLU A 34 16.55 15.13 26.18
CA GLU A 34 17.27 15.50 27.41
C GLU A 34 18.58 16.25 27.08
N GLU A 35 19.32 15.82 26.07
CA GLU A 35 20.52 16.52 25.59
C GLU A 35 20.21 17.90 25.00
N ILE A 36 19.13 18.02 24.21
CA ILE A 36 18.69 19.28 23.63
C ILE A 36 18.25 20.26 24.73
N GLU A 37 17.47 19.79 25.71
CA GLU A 37 17.05 20.63 26.84
C GLU A 37 18.27 21.14 27.63
N LYS A 38 19.24 20.25 27.91
CA LYS A 38 20.46 20.61 28.62
C LYS A 38 21.26 21.68 27.85
N ASP A 39 21.48 21.51 26.55
CA ASP A 39 22.16 22.53 25.72
C ASP A 39 21.42 23.87 25.76
N LEU A 40 20.09 23.89 25.65
CA LEU A 40 19.30 25.13 25.68
C LEU A 40 19.33 25.86 27.03
N ARG A 41 19.49 25.13 28.13
CA ARG A 41 19.54 25.70 29.48
C ARG A 41 20.94 26.17 29.88
N GLU A 42 21.96 25.40 29.51
CA GLU A 42 23.32 25.57 30.04
C GLU A 42 24.27 26.27 29.06
N ASN A 43 23.97 26.27 27.75
CA ASN A 43 24.87 26.85 26.76
C ASN A 43 24.73 28.39 26.72
N PRO A 44 25.78 29.15 27.09
CA PRO A 44 25.68 30.60 27.23
C PRO A 44 25.40 31.33 25.91
N LYS A 45 25.60 30.67 24.75
CA LYS A 45 25.31 31.26 23.43
C LYS A 45 23.84 31.67 23.27
N TYR A 46 22.92 31.02 23.98
CA TYR A 46 21.48 31.32 23.89
C TYR A 46 21.02 32.42 24.87
N ASN A 47 21.86 32.86 25.81
CA ASN A 47 21.47 33.83 26.83
C ASN A 47 20.99 35.14 26.21
N SER A 48 21.75 35.66 25.24
CA SER A 48 21.41 36.90 24.51
C SER A 48 20.09 36.80 23.71
N PHE A 49 19.65 35.58 23.36
CA PHE A 49 18.36 35.35 22.72
C PHE A 49 17.23 35.40 23.75
N PHE A 50 17.36 34.65 24.86
CA PHE A 50 16.32 34.58 25.90
C PHE A 50 16.15 35.86 26.70
N GLU A 51 17.20 36.67 26.87
CA GLU A 51 17.15 37.98 27.55
C GLU A 51 16.18 38.98 26.89
N LYS A 52 15.83 38.76 25.61
CA LYS A 52 14.88 39.60 24.85
C LYS A 52 13.42 39.27 25.13
N TYR A 53 13.15 38.13 25.78
CA TYR A 53 11.82 37.61 26.00
C TYR A 53 11.49 37.52 27.49
N HIS A 54 10.21 37.32 27.79
CA HIS A 54 9.75 37.23 29.17
C HIS A 54 10.34 35.96 29.85
N PRO A 55 10.80 36.03 31.11
CA PRO A 55 11.39 34.86 31.78
C PRO A 55 10.50 33.61 31.76
N ASN A 56 9.17 33.78 31.89
CA ASN A 56 8.21 32.67 31.84
C ASN A 56 8.05 32.03 30.45
N SER A 57 8.48 32.67 29.36
CA SER A 57 8.43 32.07 28.02
C SER A 57 9.63 31.17 27.73
N LYS A 58 10.70 31.26 28.53
CA LYS A 58 11.92 30.45 28.34
C LYS A 58 11.63 28.97 28.50
N ASP A 59 10.96 28.56 29.58
CA ASP A 59 10.68 27.15 29.85
C ASP A 59 9.71 26.56 28.81
N LEU A 60 8.63 27.28 28.49
CA LEU A 60 7.67 26.87 27.45
C LEU A 60 8.32 26.74 26.06
N PHE A 61 9.24 27.65 25.72
CA PHE A 61 9.98 27.58 24.46
C PHE A 61 10.91 26.37 24.43
N ILE A 62 11.67 26.14 25.51
CA ILE A 62 12.59 25.00 25.61
C ILE A 62 11.82 23.68 25.50
N ASP A 63 10.69 23.57 26.20
CA ASP A 63 9.83 22.39 26.12
C ASP A 63 9.27 22.19 24.72
N SER A 64 8.77 23.23 24.06
CA SER A 64 8.23 23.09 22.70
C SER A 64 9.32 22.80 21.67
N TYR A 65 10.48 23.42 21.81
CA TYR A 65 11.57 23.33 20.85
C TYR A 65 12.32 22.01 20.95
N LYS A 66 12.49 21.42 22.15
CA LYS A 66 13.12 20.09 22.28
C LYS A 66 12.31 19.01 21.56
N TRP A 67 10.97 19.08 21.65
CA TRP A 67 10.07 18.21 20.89
C TRP A 67 10.27 18.40 19.38
N LYS A 68 10.14 19.63 18.88
CA LYS A 68 10.31 19.92 17.44
C LYS A 68 11.68 19.52 16.90
N LYS A 69 12.76 19.87 17.60
CA LYS A 69 14.12 19.56 17.17
C LYS A 69 14.40 18.05 17.24
N SER A 70 13.88 17.34 18.22
CA SER A 70 13.98 15.87 18.26
C SER A 70 13.24 15.21 17.11
N ASP A 71 12.10 15.79 16.70
CA ASP A 71 11.29 15.32 15.58
C ASP A 71 12.02 15.50 14.25
N TRP A 72 12.60 16.69 14.03
CA TRP A 72 13.45 16.98 12.86
C TRP A 72 14.65 16.06 12.75
N LEU A 73 15.33 15.76 13.86
CA LEU A 73 16.49 14.87 13.84
C LEU A 73 16.10 13.40 13.65
N LYS A 74 14.94 13.00 14.17
CA LYS A 74 14.45 11.62 14.02
C LYS A 74 13.97 11.34 12.60
N TYR A 75 13.35 12.33 11.98
CA TYR A 75 12.77 12.24 10.65
C TYR A 75 13.54 13.14 9.66
N GLU A 76 14.85 13.31 9.87
CA GLU A 76 15.71 14.20 9.06
C GLU A 76 15.61 13.85 7.58
N ASP A 77 15.71 12.57 7.25
CA ASP A 77 15.56 12.07 5.89
C ASP A 77 14.17 12.41 5.31
N ILE A 78 13.09 12.33 6.10
CA ILE A 78 11.73 12.66 5.63
C ILE A 78 11.63 14.16 5.33
N TYR A 79 12.13 15.02 6.21
CA TYR A 79 12.05 16.47 6.01
C TYR A 79 12.97 16.96 4.90
N LEU A 80 14.20 16.45 4.81
CA LEU A 80 15.14 16.81 3.75
C LEU A 80 14.70 16.26 2.38
N ASN A 81 14.22 15.01 2.34
CA ASN A 81 13.69 14.44 1.10
C ASN A 81 12.41 15.16 0.67
N SER A 82 11.54 15.64 1.59
CA SER A 82 10.33 16.37 1.20
C SER A 82 10.59 17.66 0.41
N GLU A 83 11.74 18.33 0.65
CA GLU A 83 12.13 19.53 -0.10
C GLU A 83 12.65 19.18 -1.50
N GLU A 84 13.46 18.13 -1.62
CA GLU A 84 13.95 17.62 -2.92
C GLU A 84 12.82 16.96 -3.74
N GLU A 85 11.97 16.17 -3.10
CA GLU A 85 10.76 15.57 -3.67
C GLU A 85 9.77 16.64 -4.12
N SER A 86 9.62 17.77 -3.43
CA SER A 86 8.77 18.88 -3.90
C SER A 86 9.26 19.45 -5.24
N VAL A 87 10.58 19.54 -5.45
CA VAL A 87 11.17 20.02 -6.71
C VAL A 87 11.01 19.00 -7.84
N PHE A 88 11.12 17.71 -7.52
CA PHE A 88 11.03 16.64 -8.52
C PHE A 88 9.67 15.95 -8.60
N LYS A 89 8.68 16.36 -7.79
CA LYS A 89 7.38 15.69 -7.62
C LYS A 89 6.76 15.29 -8.96
N TYR A 90 6.61 16.25 -9.87
CA TYR A 90 5.97 16.01 -11.16
C TYR A 90 6.82 15.18 -12.12
N LYS A 91 8.15 15.27 -12.02
CA LYS A 91 9.06 14.40 -12.78
C LYS A 91 8.93 12.96 -12.29
N ILE A 92 8.91 12.77 -10.98
CA ILE A 92 8.77 11.47 -10.34
C ILE A 92 7.41 10.85 -10.72
N MET A 93 6.31 11.61 -10.64
CA MET A 93 4.98 11.14 -11.09
C MET A 93 4.95 10.82 -12.59
N ALA A 94 5.65 11.60 -13.42
CA ALA A 94 5.79 11.32 -14.85
C ALA A 94 6.59 10.03 -15.10
N GLU A 95 7.62 9.73 -14.31
CA GLU A 95 8.33 8.45 -14.35
C GLU A 95 7.40 7.28 -14.02
N GLU A 96 6.55 7.39 -13.00
CA GLU A 96 5.57 6.35 -12.66
C GLU A 96 4.60 6.11 -13.82
N CYS A 97 4.03 7.19 -14.37
CA CYS A 97 3.17 7.15 -15.54
C CYS A 97 3.84 6.43 -16.71
N LEU A 98 5.11 6.72 -16.99
CA LEU A 98 5.87 6.04 -18.04
C LEU A 98 5.93 4.52 -17.80
N TRP A 99 6.10 4.07 -16.56
CA TRP A 99 6.17 2.64 -16.23
C TRP A 99 4.81 1.93 -16.28
N GLN A 100 3.69 2.65 -16.17
CA GLN A 100 2.36 2.06 -16.37
C GLN A 100 2.16 1.55 -17.81
N ILE A 101 2.84 2.15 -18.80
CA ILE A 101 2.88 1.63 -20.18
C ILE A 101 3.44 0.20 -20.18
N GLN A 102 4.58 -0.02 -19.53
CA GLN A 102 5.18 -1.35 -19.45
C GLN A 102 4.34 -2.32 -18.64
N GLN A 103 3.67 -1.87 -17.57
CA GLN A 103 2.74 -2.72 -16.80
C GLN A 103 1.62 -3.26 -17.71
N LYS A 104 1.01 -2.40 -18.54
CA LYS A 104 -0.02 -2.81 -19.50
C LYS A 104 0.50 -3.81 -20.52
N LYS A 105 1.71 -3.59 -21.06
CA LYS A 105 2.34 -4.54 -21.99
C LYS A 105 2.58 -5.90 -21.34
N LEU A 106 3.10 -5.91 -20.11
CA LEU A 106 3.29 -7.14 -19.33
C LEU A 106 1.97 -7.85 -19.06
N PHE A 107 0.90 -7.11 -18.74
CA PHE A 107 -0.42 -7.67 -18.48
C PHE A 107 -1.08 -8.27 -19.74
N ASN A 108 -0.97 -7.58 -20.88
CA ASN A 108 -1.43 -8.12 -22.16
C ASN A 108 -0.67 -9.42 -22.50
N LEU A 109 0.64 -9.42 -22.28
CA LEU A 109 1.48 -10.61 -22.48
C LEU A 109 1.12 -11.74 -21.49
N GLN A 110 0.77 -11.40 -20.25
CA GLN A 110 0.26 -12.34 -19.25
C GLN A 110 -1.03 -13.02 -19.75
N CYS A 111 -1.97 -12.26 -20.32
CA CYS A 111 -3.21 -12.81 -20.87
C CYS A 111 -2.94 -13.82 -21.99
N GLU A 112 -2.07 -13.49 -22.94
CA GLU A 112 -1.68 -14.39 -24.04
C GLU A 112 -0.94 -15.65 -23.53
N TRP A 113 -0.03 -15.48 -22.56
CA TRP A 113 0.73 -16.60 -21.99
C TRP A 113 -0.17 -17.57 -21.22
N ARG A 114 -1.11 -17.04 -20.42
CA ARG A 114 -2.09 -17.85 -19.67
C ARG A 114 -3.01 -18.64 -20.58
N ALA A 115 -3.31 -18.09 -21.76
CA ALA A 115 -4.07 -18.74 -22.82
C ALA A 115 -3.27 -19.70 -23.69
N GLU A 116 -1.97 -19.87 -23.42
CA GLU A 116 -1.02 -20.68 -24.21
C GLU A 116 -0.84 -20.21 -25.67
N ASN A 117 -1.13 -18.94 -25.95
CA ASN A 117 -0.90 -18.34 -27.27
C ASN A 117 0.56 -17.90 -27.48
N THR A 118 1.34 -17.80 -26.40
CA THR A 118 2.77 -17.49 -26.43
C THR A 118 3.54 -18.26 -25.37
N GLU A 119 4.85 -18.42 -25.59
CA GLU A 119 5.81 -18.97 -24.63
C GLU A 119 6.81 -17.89 -24.23
N LEU A 120 7.29 -17.94 -22.99
CA LEU A 120 8.23 -16.97 -22.42
C LEU A 120 9.24 -17.73 -21.57
N ASP A 121 10.53 -17.63 -21.91
CA ASP A 121 11.60 -18.34 -21.19
C ASP A 121 11.76 -17.84 -19.75
N GLU A 122 11.46 -16.56 -19.53
CA GLU A 122 11.56 -15.88 -18.24
C GLU A 122 10.38 -16.20 -17.29
N ILE A 123 9.31 -16.80 -17.81
CA ILE A 123 8.07 -17.07 -17.08
C ILE A 123 7.82 -18.58 -17.04
N SER A 124 7.97 -19.17 -15.86
CA SER A 124 7.67 -20.59 -15.62
C SER A 124 6.26 -20.81 -15.09
N PHE A 125 5.71 -19.86 -14.32
CA PHE A 125 4.39 -19.97 -13.68
C PHE A 125 3.77 -18.58 -13.45
N THR A 126 2.47 -18.53 -13.16
CA THR A 126 1.73 -17.26 -13.04
C THR A 126 2.33 -16.27 -12.03
N GLY A 127 2.97 -16.75 -10.96
CA GLY A 127 3.61 -15.91 -9.95
C GLY A 127 4.84 -15.15 -10.44
N ASP A 128 5.47 -15.57 -11.55
CA ASP A 128 6.62 -14.84 -12.11
C ASP A 128 6.19 -13.46 -12.66
N PHE A 129 4.94 -13.28 -13.11
CA PHE A 129 4.42 -11.98 -13.54
C PHE A 129 4.38 -10.97 -12.39
N MET A 130 3.93 -11.40 -11.20
CA MET A 130 3.88 -10.54 -10.02
C MET A 130 5.29 -10.09 -9.58
N LYS A 131 6.31 -10.94 -9.80
CA LYS A 131 7.71 -10.57 -9.57
C LYS A 131 8.19 -9.50 -10.55
N TRP A 132 7.79 -9.63 -11.82
CA TRP A 132 8.12 -8.67 -12.86
C TRP A 132 7.34 -7.36 -12.74
N GLU A 133 6.13 -7.39 -12.16
CA GLU A 133 5.38 -6.18 -11.80
C GLU A 133 6.23 -5.22 -10.96
N ARG A 134 6.86 -5.73 -9.90
CA ARG A 134 7.70 -4.95 -8.98
C ARG A 134 9.06 -4.57 -9.59
N ASN A 135 9.46 -5.24 -10.66
CA ASN A 135 10.74 -5.04 -11.34
C ASN A 135 10.57 -4.60 -12.81
N ILE A 136 9.45 -3.94 -13.12
CA ILE A 136 9.04 -3.66 -14.50
C ILE A 136 10.08 -2.85 -15.29
N ARG A 137 10.83 -1.99 -14.59
CA ARG A 137 11.91 -1.15 -15.14
C ARG A 137 13.08 -1.97 -15.71
N ASN A 138 13.23 -3.21 -15.25
CA ASN A 138 14.27 -4.15 -15.64
C ASN A 138 13.72 -5.30 -16.48
N CYS A 139 12.45 -5.26 -16.91
CA CYS A 139 11.84 -6.30 -17.72
C CYS A 139 12.35 -6.23 -19.17
N THR A 140 13.08 -7.26 -19.62
CA THR A 140 13.78 -7.25 -20.92
C THR A 140 13.06 -8.00 -22.04
N PHE A 141 12.03 -8.79 -21.72
CA PHE A 141 11.31 -9.62 -22.69
C PHE A 141 10.00 -9.00 -23.19
N ILE A 142 9.67 -7.79 -22.71
CA ILE A 142 8.61 -6.95 -23.29
C ILE A 142 9.26 -5.88 -24.18
N ASP A 143 8.56 -5.50 -25.25
CA ASP A 143 9.06 -4.47 -26.16
C ASP A 143 9.32 -3.14 -25.43
N PRO A 144 10.41 -2.43 -25.74
CA PRO A 144 10.67 -1.08 -25.23
C PRO A 144 9.48 -0.14 -25.45
N ILE A 145 9.39 0.91 -24.63
CA ILE A 145 8.36 1.94 -24.75
C ILE A 145 8.58 2.71 -26.07
N SER A 146 7.57 2.69 -26.93
CA SER A 146 7.57 3.38 -28.22
C SER A 146 7.11 4.83 -28.13
N GLU A 147 7.47 5.65 -29.12
CA GLU A 147 7.01 7.04 -29.22
C GLU A 147 5.47 7.12 -29.32
N ASP A 148 4.83 6.21 -30.07
CA ASP A 148 3.38 6.17 -30.21
C ASP A 148 2.67 5.90 -28.85
N GLU A 149 3.24 5.02 -28.01
CA GLU A 149 2.71 4.77 -26.67
C GLU A 149 2.89 5.97 -25.74
N VAL A 150 3.99 6.71 -25.89
CA VAL A 150 4.26 7.94 -25.13
C VAL A 150 3.28 9.04 -25.51
N GLU A 151 3.05 9.25 -26.80
CA GLU A 151 2.06 10.23 -27.27
C GLU A 151 0.65 9.82 -26.85
N LEU A 152 0.32 8.53 -26.88
CA LEU A 152 -0.97 8.06 -26.36
C LEU A 152 -1.12 8.33 -24.85
N TYR A 153 -0.08 8.08 -24.06
CA TYR A 153 -0.13 8.34 -22.62
C TYR A 153 -0.23 9.85 -22.33
N LYS A 154 0.40 10.69 -23.16
CA LYS A 154 0.23 12.15 -23.09
C LYS A 154 -1.20 12.60 -23.37
N GLU A 155 -1.87 11.97 -24.35
CA GLU A 155 -3.31 12.18 -24.58
C GLU A 155 -4.12 11.73 -23.35
N TYR A 156 -3.76 10.61 -22.73
CA TYR A 156 -4.40 10.10 -21.52
C TYR A 156 -4.24 11.07 -20.34
N ILE A 157 -3.05 11.61 -20.06
CA ILE A 157 -2.80 12.58 -18.98
C ILE A 157 -3.72 13.81 -19.07
N LEU A 158 -4.01 14.25 -20.29
CA LEU A 158 -4.86 15.42 -20.55
C LEU A 158 -6.35 15.09 -20.64
N SER A 159 -6.73 13.81 -20.55
CA SER A 159 -8.12 13.36 -20.63
C SER A 159 -8.80 13.35 -19.26
N ASP A 160 -10.13 13.35 -19.27
CA ASP A 160 -10.94 13.21 -18.05
C ASP A 160 -10.82 11.81 -17.43
N ASP A 161 -10.35 10.82 -18.21
CA ASP A 161 -10.13 9.44 -17.76
C ASP A 161 -8.82 9.28 -16.96
N PHE A 162 -7.99 10.33 -16.85
CA PHE A 162 -6.69 10.22 -16.19
C PHE A 162 -6.82 9.93 -14.69
N GLU A 163 -6.56 8.67 -14.34
CA GLU A 163 -6.45 8.24 -12.95
C GLU A 163 -5.04 8.45 -12.41
N ARG A 164 -4.97 9.14 -11.27
CA ARG A 164 -3.72 9.33 -10.53
C ARG A 164 -3.48 8.20 -9.55
N VAL A 165 -2.61 7.31 -9.97
CA VAL A 165 -2.05 6.25 -9.15
C VAL A 165 -0.94 6.87 -8.28
N TYR A 166 -1.19 7.10 -6.99
CA TYR A 166 -0.18 7.63 -6.07
C TYR A 166 0.85 6.55 -5.69
N PHE A 167 2.05 6.97 -5.28
CA PHE A 167 3.18 6.14 -4.82
C PHE A 167 2.82 4.96 -3.88
N GLU A 168 1.73 5.08 -3.13
CA GLU A 168 1.27 4.11 -2.12
C GLU A 168 0.04 3.32 -2.56
N SER A 169 -0.46 3.50 -3.78
CA SER A 169 -1.65 2.76 -4.21
C SER A 169 -1.31 1.28 -4.38
N ASP A 170 -2.08 0.43 -3.71
CA ASP A 170 -2.06 -1.03 -3.80
C ASP A 170 -2.59 -1.54 -5.16
N ILE A 171 -2.29 -0.86 -6.28
CA ILE A 171 -2.65 -1.37 -7.61
C ILE A 171 -1.74 -2.55 -7.93
N GLU A 172 -2.33 -3.74 -7.83
CA GLU A 172 -1.71 -5.00 -8.25
C GLU A 172 -1.87 -5.17 -9.77
N TRP A 173 -0.96 -4.55 -10.53
CA TRP A 173 -1.05 -4.44 -12.00
C TRP A 173 -1.09 -5.79 -12.75
N GLN A 174 -0.60 -6.86 -12.12
CA GLN A 174 -0.58 -8.21 -12.69
C GLN A 174 -1.55 -9.18 -11.97
N ASN A 175 -2.47 -8.68 -11.13
CA ASN A 175 -3.53 -9.48 -10.52
C ASN A 175 -4.64 -9.80 -11.55
N TYR A 176 -4.31 -10.76 -12.42
CA TYR A 176 -5.18 -11.22 -13.50
C TYR A 176 -6.62 -11.53 -13.07
N SER A 177 -6.78 -12.24 -11.95
CA SER A 177 -8.09 -12.73 -11.52
C SER A 177 -9.03 -11.59 -11.18
N ASP A 178 -8.56 -10.62 -10.38
CA ASP A 178 -9.40 -9.53 -9.92
C ASP A 178 -9.58 -8.47 -11.01
N LEU A 179 -8.54 -8.21 -11.81
CA LEU A 179 -8.64 -7.33 -12.99
C LEU A 179 -9.64 -7.86 -14.02
N LYS A 180 -9.63 -9.16 -14.30
CA LYS A 180 -10.57 -9.78 -15.25
C LYS A 180 -12.00 -9.74 -14.75
N LYS A 181 -12.24 -10.01 -13.46
CA LYS A 181 -13.58 -9.90 -12.86
C LYS A 181 -14.09 -8.47 -12.91
N SER A 182 -13.26 -7.51 -12.51
CA SER A 182 -13.58 -6.09 -12.53
C SER A 182 -13.97 -5.62 -13.94
N PHE A 183 -13.20 -6.02 -14.96
CA PHE A 183 -13.52 -5.74 -16.36
C PHE A 183 -14.87 -6.31 -16.82
N HIS A 184 -15.27 -7.48 -16.32
CA HIS A 184 -16.56 -8.10 -16.65
C HIS A 184 -17.73 -7.57 -15.81
N GLY A 185 -17.48 -6.63 -14.89
CA GLY A 185 -18.50 -6.10 -13.98
C GLY A 185 -18.90 -7.08 -12.88
N ASP A 186 -18.06 -8.09 -12.61
CA ASP A 186 -18.24 -9.00 -11.47
C ASP A 186 -17.77 -8.27 -10.20
N GLU A 187 -18.70 -7.60 -9.51
CA GLU A 187 -18.42 -6.93 -8.25
C GLU A 187 -17.96 -7.94 -7.19
N HIS A 188 -16.71 -7.80 -6.75
CA HIS A 188 -16.28 -8.23 -5.43
C HIS A 188 -16.04 -6.98 -4.59
N SER A 189 -16.97 -6.68 -3.68
CA SER A 189 -16.62 -5.95 -2.48
C SER A 189 -15.90 -6.94 -1.57
N ASP A 190 -14.57 -6.97 -1.59
CA ASP A 190 -13.91 -7.47 -0.40
C ASP A 190 -14.12 -6.45 0.73
N GLU A 191 -13.85 -6.86 1.96
CA GLU A 191 -14.10 -6.07 3.18
C GLU A 191 -13.24 -4.78 3.25
N PHE A 192 -12.41 -4.51 2.23
CA PHE A 192 -11.39 -3.46 2.19
C PHE A 192 -11.42 -2.53 0.98
N GLY A 193 -12.21 -2.77 -0.07
CA GLY A 193 -12.41 -1.78 -1.14
C GLY A 193 -12.86 -2.37 -2.47
N TYR A 194 -13.18 -1.48 -3.42
CA TYR A 194 -13.45 -1.87 -4.81
C TYR A 194 -12.12 -2.03 -5.54
N PHE A 195 -11.76 -3.25 -5.93
CA PHE A 195 -10.66 -3.46 -6.87
C PHE A 195 -11.16 -3.15 -8.30
N HIS A 196 -10.75 -2.01 -8.86
CA HIS A 196 -11.17 -1.56 -10.19
C HIS A 196 -10.17 -1.88 -11.29
N TYR A 197 -10.67 -2.06 -12.51
CA TYR A 197 -9.83 -2.16 -13.70
C TYR A 197 -9.16 -0.79 -13.96
N PRO A 198 -7.82 -0.69 -14.04
CA PRO A 198 -7.14 0.60 -14.14
C PRO A 198 -7.60 1.41 -15.36
N GLU A 199 -7.84 2.71 -15.17
CA GLU A 199 -8.32 3.57 -16.25
C GLU A 199 -7.32 3.63 -17.43
N TRP A 200 -6.02 3.58 -17.14
CA TRP A 200 -4.99 3.47 -18.19
C TRP A 200 -5.16 2.22 -19.05
N TYR A 201 -5.50 1.07 -18.43
CA TYR A 201 -5.69 -0.17 -19.19
C TYR A 201 -6.91 -0.06 -20.11
N GLN A 202 -8.00 0.54 -19.61
CA GLN A 202 -9.20 0.79 -20.40
C GLN A 202 -8.94 1.76 -21.55
N TYR A 203 -8.22 2.85 -21.29
CA TYR A 203 -7.84 3.84 -22.29
C TYR A 203 -6.98 3.21 -23.40
N TYR A 204 -5.97 2.42 -23.02
CA TYR A 204 -5.12 1.68 -23.94
C TYR A 204 -5.93 0.68 -24.78
N ASP A 205 -6.81 -0.11 -24.15
CA ASP A 205 -7.60 -1.14 -24.82
C ASP A 205 -8.58 -0.55 -25.83
N ASN A 206 -9.19 0.60 -25.53
CA ASN A 206 -10.08 1.30 -26.46
C ASN A 206 -9.36 1.79 -27.71
N ARG A 207 -8.05 2.08 -27.60
CA ARG A 207 -7.25 2.69 -28.67
C ARG A 207 -6.55 1.64 -29.53
N PHE A 208 -6.03 0.59 -28.91
CA PHE A 208 -5.35 -0.51 -29.60
C PHE A 208 -6.25 -1.73 -29.87
N GLY A 209 -7.46 -1.75 -29.34
CA GLY A 209 -8.39 -2.85 -29.53
C GLY A 209 -7.96 -4.14 -28.80
N THR A 210 -7.27 -4.02 -27.67
CA THR A 210 -6.71 -5.15 -26.91
C THR A 210 -7.62 -5.70 -25.81
N SER A 211 -8.83 -5.16 -25.64
CA SER A 211 -9.81 -5.66 -24.65
C SER A 211 -10.22 -7.12 -24.85
N TYR A 212 -10.07 -7.68 -26.06
CA TYR A 212 -10.35 -9.09 -26.31
C TYR A 212 -9.45 -10.04 -25.49
N LEU A 213 -8.26 -9.59 -25.09
CA LEU A 213 -7.29 -10.39 -24.34
C LEU A 213 -7.86 -10.91 -23.01
N LEU A 214 -8.69 -10.12 -22.36
CA LEU A 214 -9.35 -10.51 -21.12
C LEU A 214 -10.37 -11.64 -21.32
N ASN A 215 -10.89 -11.81 -22.53
CA ASN A 215 -11.80 -12.92 -22.87
C ASN A 215 -11.07 -14.23 -23.16
N LEU A 216 -9.74 -14.24 -23.22
CA LEU A 216 -8.97 -15.46 -23.43
C LEU A 216 -9.11 -16.43 -22.24
N PRO A 217 -9.05 -17.75 -22.47
CA PRO A 217 -9.12 -18.75 -21.41
C PRO A 217 -7.87 -18.72 -20.51
N ASP A 218 -8.03 -19.05 -19.24
CA ASP A 218 -6.92 -19.14 -18.28
C ASP A 218 -6.41 -20.58 -18.14
N ILE A 219 -5.89 -21.14 -19.25
CA ILE A 219 -5.48 -22.54 -19.33
C ILE A 219 -4.38 -22.86 -18.31
N ARG A 220 -3.35 -22.01 -18.24
CA ARG A 220 -2.23 -22.23 -17.32
C ARG A 220 -2.62 -22.00 -15.86
N GLY A 221 -3.43 -20.98 -15.58
CA GLY A 221 -3.95 -20.75 -14.22
C GLY A 221 -4.80 -21.92 -13.73
N ASP A 222 -5.65 -22.48 -14.57
CA ASP A 222 -6.46 -23.66 -14.25
C ASP A 222 -5.57 -24.89 -13.93
N LYS A 223 -4.49 -25.10 -14.71
CA LYS A 223 -3.52 -26.16 -14.44
C LYS A 223 -2.80 -25.95 -13.11
N GLU A 224 -2.32 -24.74 -12.82
CA GLU A 224 -1.65 -24.42 -11.55
C GLU A 224 -2.59 -24.58 -10.35
N MET A 225 -3.84 -24.14 -10.49
CA MET A 225 -4.88 -24.32 -9.48
C MET A 225 -5.15 -25.80 -9.23
N PHE A 226 -5.26 -26.62 -10.29
CA PHE A 226 -5.44 -28.07 -10.18
C PHE A 226 -4.34 -28.75 -9.34
N TYR A 227 -3.07 -28.46 -9.60
CA TYR A 227 -1.97 -29.04 -8.82
C TYR A 227 -1.92 -28.52 -7.38
N SER A 228 -2.22 -27.24 -7.17
CA SER A 228 -2.33 -26.66 -5.83
C SER A 228 -3.42 -27.38 -5.02
N ASP A 229 -4.54 -27.69 -5.67
CA ASP A 229 -5.66 -28.43 -5.09
C ASP A 229 -5.27 -29.85 -4.65
N ILE A 230 -4.49 -30.56 -5.47
CA ILE A 230 -3.93 -31.88 -5.14
C ILE A 230 -3.03 -31.78 -3.91
N TYR A 231 -2.11 -30.81 -3.90
CA TYR A 231 -1.20 -30.59 -2.78
C TYR A 231 -1.96 -30.36 -1.47
N TYR A 232 -2.92 -29.45 -1.44
CA TYR A 232 -3.70 -29.15 -0.23
C TYR A 232 -4.57 -30.32 0.21
N LYS A 233 -5.18 -31.08 -0.73
CA LYS A 233 -5.91 -32.32 -0.41
C LYS A 233 -5.00 -33.35 0.24
N ASN A 234 -3.76 -33.52 -0.24
CA ASN A 234 -2.80 -34.44 0.35
C ASN A 234 -2.33 -33.95 1.74
N LYS A 235 -2.00 -32.66 1.88
CA LYS A 235 -1.59 -32.08 3.17
C LYS A 235 -2.66 -32.22 4.25
N ARG A 236 -3.94 -32.03 3.89
CA ARG A 236 -5.06 -32.29 4.82
C ARG A 236 -5.06 -33.74 5.30
N LYS A 237 -4.86 -34.72 4.42
CA LYS A 237 -4.77 -36.15 4.80
C LYS A 237 -3.57 -36.43 5.70
N GLU A 238 -2.40 -35.87 5.40
CA GLU A 238 -1.19 -36.01 6.25
C GLU A 238 -1.43 -35.45 7.66
N ILE A 239 -2.02 -34.26 7.75
CA ILE A 239 -2.38 -33.61 9.02
C ILE A 239 -3.38 -34.48 9.81
N GLU A 240 -4.39 -35.04 9.16
CA GLU A 240 -5.36 -35.94 9.81
C GLU A 240 -4.72 -37.24 10.32
N ILE A 241 -3.82 -37.85 9.54
CA ILE A 241 -3.09 -39.06 9.95
C ILE A 241 -2.20 -38.76 11.16
N GLU A 242 -1.47 -37.65 11.11
CA GLU A 242 -0.60 -37.23 12.20
C GLU A 242 -1.40 -36.86 13.46
N LYS A 243 -2.54 -36.18 13.30
CA LYS A 243 -3.48 -35.92 14.40
C LYS A 243 -3.93 -37.23 15.06
N LYS A 244 -4.36 -38.22 14.26
CA LYS A 244 -4.74 -39.56 14.76
C LYS A 244 -3.57 -40.30 15.43
N ARG A 245 -2.34 -40.12 14.96
CA ARG A 245 -1.14 -40.70 15.58
C ARG A 245 -0.88 -40.08 16.96
N LYS A 246 -0.85 -38.74 17.06
CA LYS A 246 -0.62 -38.05 18.33
C LYS A 246 -1.73 -38.29 19.37
N ILE A 247 -2.99 -38.43 18.93
CA ILE A 247 -4.09 -38.85 19.82
C ILE A 247 -3.83 -40.24 20.41
N ARG A 248 -3.41 -41.22 19.58
CA ARG A 248 -3.08 -42.58 20.05
C ARG A 248 -1.90 -42.60 21.01
N GLU A 249 -0.92 -41.73 20.81
CA GLU A 249 0.27 -41.59 21.65
C GLU A 249 0.03 -40.77 22.92
N GLY A 250 -1.18 -40.20 23.10
CA GLY A 250 -1.50 -39.37 24.26
C GLY A 250 -0.76 -38.02 24.29
N THR A 251 -0.13 -37.62 23.19
CA THR A 251 0.64 -36.38 23.05
C THR A 251 -0.16 -35.23 22.43
N TYR A 252 -1.42 -35.50 22.06
CA TYR A 252 -2.35 -34.50 21.56
C TYR A 252 -3.70 -34.65 22.25
N TYR A 253 -4.11 -33.57 22.92
CA TYR A 253 -5.43 -33.42 23.48
C TYR A 253 -6.25 -32.62 22.48
N GLU A 254 -7.38 -33.17 22.05
CA GLU A 254 -8.30 -32.43 21.20
C GLU A 254 -8.77 -31.19 21.98
N GLN A 255 -8.28 -30.02 21.60
CA GLN A 255 -8.85 -28.77 22.06
C GLN A 255 -10.32 -28.81 21.66
N LYS A 256 -11.21 -28.85 22.66
CA LYS A 256 -12.61 -28.51 22.41
C LYS A 256 -12.58 -27.08 21.91
N PHE A 257 -12.78 -26.92 20.60
CA PHE A 257 -13.00 -25.63 20.03
C PHE A 257 -14.22 -25.05 20.73
N ASP A 258 -14.03 -23.91 21.38
CA ASP A 258 -15.15 -23.16 21.90
C ASP A 258 -15.96 -22.68 20.70
N SER A 259 -17.13 -23.27 20.50
CA SER A 259 -18.00 -22.97 19.37
C SER A 259 -18.74 -21.65 19.53
N ARG A 260 -18.51 -20.93 20.64
CA ARG A 260 -19.07 -19.59 20.83
C ARG A 260 -18.38 -18.64 19.88
N SER A 261 -19.18 -17.83 19.18
CA SER A 261 -18.67 -16.76 18.33
C SER A 261 -17.77 -15.83 19.15
N TYR A 262 -16.70 -15.34 18.51
CA TYR A 262 -15.91 -14.28 19.10
C TYR A 262 -16.76 -13.01 19.21
N ALA A 263 -16.69 -12.34 20.35
CA ALA A 263 -17.25 -11.00 20.46
C ALA A 263 -16.37 -10.06 19.64
N GLY A 264 -16.91 -9.57 18.52
CA GLY A 264 -16.25 -8.56 17.71
C GLY A 264 -16.19 -7.23 18.45
N ALA A 265 -15.07 -6.52 18.32
CA ALA A 265 -14.92 -5.16 18.84
C ALA A 265 -15.55 -4.10 17.91
N TYR A 266 -16.29 -4.53 16.88
CA TYR A 266 -16.92 -3.70 15.86
C TYR A 266 -18.26 -4.34 15.44
N GLY A 267 -19.13 -3.55 14.81
CA GLY A 267 -20.43 -4.01 14.29
C GLY A 267 -21.44 -4.43 15.36
N ASP A 268 -22.36 -5.33 14.99
CA ASP A 268 -23.55 -5.69 15.77
C ASP A 268 -23.24 -6.13 17.21
N THR A 269 -22.13 -6.83 17.44
CA THR A 269 -21.78 -7.32 18.79
C THR A 269 -21.33 -6.18 19.71
N LEU A 270 -20.64 -5.17 19.18
CA LEU A 270 -20.29 -3.97 19.93
C LEU A 270 -21.54 -3.13 20.20
N GLU A 271 -22.40 -2.95 19.20
CA GLU A 271 -23.65 -2.20 19.37
C GLU A 271 -24.54 -2.84 20.45
N GLU A 272 -24.75 -4.16 20.37
CA GLU A 272 -25.53 -4.91 21.37
C GLU A 272 -24.92 -4.72 22.77
N PHE A 273 -23.60 -4.78 22.89
CA PHE A 273 -22.92 -4.59 24.17
C PHE A 273 -23.14 -3.18 24.73
N VAL A 274 -22.90 -2.15 23.92
CA VAL A 274 -23.05 -0.75 24.33
C VAL A 274 -24.51 -0.44 24.70
N MET A 275 -25.48 -0.90 23.91
CA MET A 275 -26.89 -0.61 24.15
C MET A 275 -27.45 -1.33 25.39
N ASN A 276 -26.96 -2.54 25.69
CA ASN A 276 -27.52 -3.36 26.79
C ASN A 276 -26.76 -3.25 28.12
N TYR A 277 -25.46 -2.92 28.10
CA TYR A 277 -24.61 -3.00 29.29
C TYR A 277 -23.96 -1.68 29.70
N GLU A 278 -23.83 -0.71 28.80
CA GLU A 278 -23.23 0.58 29.12
C GLU A 278 -24.25 1.62 29.60
N ASN A 279 -23.76 2.70 30.22
CA ASN A 279 -24.60 3.78 30.71
C ASN A 279 -25.04 4.75 29.59
N GLU A 280 -26.07 5.56 29.88
CA GLU A 280 -26.67 6.50 28.92
C GLU A 280 -25.65 7.46 28.28
N LYS A 281 -24.60 7.86 29.02
CA LYS A 281 -23.55 8.74 28.47
C LYS A 281 -22.78 8.02 27.36
N ILE A 282 -22.36 6.78 27.58
CA ILE A 282 -21.61 6.00 26.60
C ILE A 282 -22.49 5.64 25.40
N GLN A 283 -23.75 5.26 25.62
CA GLN A 283 -24.71 4.99 24.55
C GLN A 283 -24.91 6.21 23.64
N ARG A 284 -25.00 7.41 24.22
CA ARG A 284 -25.11 8.67 23.46
C ARG A 284 -23.84 8.99 22.67
N LEU A 285 -22.66 8.74 23.24
CA LEU A 285 -21.39 8.94 22.54
C LEU A 285 -21.25 7.98 21.35
N TYR A 286 -21.57 6.69 21.55
CA TYR A 286 -21.56 5.70 20.47
C TYR A 286 -22.50 6.08 19.32
N ARG A 287 -23.76 6.47 19.60
CA ARG A 287 -24.67 6.96 18.55
C ARG A 287 -24.17 8.22 17.85
N ALA A 288 -23.49 9.11 18.58
CA ALA A 288 -22.94 10.33 17.99
C ALA A 288 -21.75 10.02 17.07
N GLU A 289 -20.90 9.05 17.43
CA GLU A 289 -19.83 8.54 16.58
C GLU A 289 -20.39 7.85 15.33
N GLN A 290 -21.38 6.96 15.47
CA GLN A 290 -22.02 6.28 14.32
C GLN A 290 -22.78 7.24 13.40
N ALA A 291 -23.27 8.37 13.94
CA ALA A 291 -23.96 9.41 13.17
C ALA A 291 -23.01 10.50 12.64
N MET A 292 -21.72 10.43 12.97
CA MET A 292 -20.73 11.33 12.40
C MET A 292 -20.60 11.01 10.91
N PRO A 293 -20.85 11.97 9.99
CA PRO A 293 -20.67 11.72 8.58
C PRO A 293 -19.23 11.27 8.31
N LEU A 294 -19.04 10.41 7.30
CA LEU A 294 -17.73 10.11 6.70
C LEU A 294 -17.17 11.34 5.95
N GLU A 295 -17.22 12.53 6.56
CA GLU A 295 -16.74 13.81 6.01
C GLU A 295 -15.20 13.85 5.89
N ILE A 296 -14.49 12.84 6.40
CA ILE A 296 -13.03 12.83 6.47
C ILE A 296 -12.39 12.67 5.07
N GLU A 297 -12.97 11.88 4.17
CA GLU A 297 -12.41 11.68 2.81
C GLU A 297 -12.60 12.91 1.90
N GLU A 298 -13.79 13.54 1.92
CA GLU A 298 -14.06 14.73 1.10
C GLU A 298 -13.19 15.93 1.50
N ASP A 299 -12.90 16.09 2.80
CA ASP A 299 -12.01 17.14 3.29
C ASP A 299 -10.54 16.84 2.97
N GLU A 300 -10.11 15.57 2.90
CA GLU A 300 -8.73 15.22 2.57
C GLU A 300 -8.38 15.57 1.12
N GLU A 301 -9.21 15.17 0.16
CA GLU A 301 -8.96 15.50 -1.25
C GLU A 301 -8.98 17.01 -1.48
N LEU A 302 -9.96 17.71 -0.90
CA LEU A 302 -10.03 19.15 -0.99
C LEU A 302 -8.81 19.82 -0.36
N PHE A 303 -8.32 19.33 0.79
CA PHE A 303 -7.14 19.85 1.46
C PHE A 303 -5.87 19.64 0.61
N ARG A 304 -5.71 18.45 0.00
CA ARG A 304 -4.61 18.18 -0.95
C ARG A 304 -4.68 19.12 -2.17
N ALA A 305 -5.87 19.34 -2.71
CA ALA A 305 -6.08 20.26 -3.82
C ALA A 305 -5.73 21.71 -3.45
N LEU A 306 -6.14 22.17 -2.26
CA LEU A 306 -5.80 23.51 -1.76
C LEU A 306 -4.30 23.69 -1.57
N ASN A 307 -3.61 22.72 -0.95
CA ASN A 307 -2.16 22.78 -0.76
C ASN A 307 -1.42 22.86 -2.10
N THR A 308 -1.82 22.02 -3.07
CA THR A 308 -1.28 22.04 -4.43
C THR A 308 -1.39 23.42 -5.08
N LEU A 309 -2.57 24.04 -4.98
CA LEU A 309 -2.80 25.37 -5.56
C LEU A 309 -2.10 26.49 -4.78
N MET A 310 -1.90 26.34 -3.48
CA MET A 310 -1.12 27.29 -2.66
C MET A 310 0.38 27.24 -2.96
N GLU A 311 0.90 26.05 -3.29
CA GLU A 311 2.29 25.85 -3.69
C GLU A 311 2.57 26.30 -5.13
N ALA A 312 1.54 26.39 -5.95
CA ALA A 312 1.66 26.89 -7.31
C ALA A 312 2.18 28.35 -7.31
N LYS A 313 3.34 28.56 -7.94
CA LYS A 313 4.00 29.87 -8.01
C LYS A 313 3.52 30.74 -9.17
N GLU A 314 2.36 30.41 -9.73
CA GLU A 314 1.81 31.07 -10.91
C GLU A 314 0.30 31.32 -10.78
N LYS A 315 -0.22 32.12 -11.71
CA LYS A 315 -1.65 32.38 -11.77
C LYS A 315 -2.34 31.22 -12.48
N ILE A 316 -3.21 30.52 -11.75
CA ILE A 316 -4.03 29.42 -12.28
C ILE A 316 -5.45 29.93 -12.55
N GLU A 317 -5.99 29.62 -13.71
CA GLU A 317 -7.41 29.86 -14.02
C GLU A 317 -8.27 28.76 -13.39
N MET A 318 -9.33 29.15 -12.69
CA MET A 318 -10.22 28.19 -12.04
C MET A 318 -11.04 27.42 -13.08
N SER A 319 -11.04 26.09 -12.93
CA SER A 319 -11.91 25.18 -13.66
C SER A 319 -13.37 25.32 -13.17
N SER A 320 -14.32 25.01 -14.05
CA SER A 320 -15.72 24.88 -13.65
C SER A 320 -15.95 23.61 -12.84
N GLY A 321 -16.90 23.67 -11.91
CA GLY A 321 -17.39 22.52 -11.16
C GLY A 321 -18.87 22.74 -10.82
N GLU A 322 -19.56 21.65 -10.49
CA GLU A 322 -20.95 21.73 -10.04
C GLU A 322 -21.06 22.58 -8.76
N GLU A 323 -20.06 22.43 -7.89
CA GLU A 323 -19.87 23.27 -6.69
C GLU A 323 -18.43 23.75 -6.54
N TRP A 324 -18.22 24.74 -5.67
CA TRP A 324 -16.91 25.36 -5.45
C TRP A 324 -15.82 24.36 -5.02
N ARG A 325 -16.16 23.30 -4.29
CA ARG A 325 -15.21 22.24 -3.89
C ARG A 325 -14.71 21.48 -5.11
N SER A 326 -15.63 20.95 -5.91
CA SER A 326 -15.32 20.25 -7.16
C SER A 326 -14.52 21.14 -8.13
N ALA A 327 -14.83 22.44 -8.20
CA ALA A 327 -14.07 23.40 -8.99
C ALA A 327 -12.62 23.52 -8.51
N ILE A 328 -12.37 23.58 -7.20
CA ILE A 328 -11.01 23.63 -6.63
C ILE A 328 -10.27 22.32 -6.91
N ILE A 329 -10.91 21.18 -6.66
CA ILE A 329 -10.35 19.85 -6.91
C ILE A 329 -9.95 19.74 -8.38
N ASN A 330 -10.89 19.95 -9.32
CA ASN A 330 -10.63 19.90 -10.76
C ASN A 330 -9.51 20.86 -11.19
N THR A 331 -9.46 22.07 -10.61
CA THR A 331 -8.39 23.03 -10.90
C THR A 331 -7.03 22.50 -10.48
N ALA A 332 -6.92 21.94 -9.27
CA ALA A 332 -5.69 21.32 -8.79
C ALA A 332 -5.30 20.11 -9.64
N ARG A 333 -6.25 19.22 -9.96
CA ARG A 333 -6.03 18.06 -10.82
C ARG A 333 -5.46 18.47 -12.18
N ASN A 334 -6.10 19.43 -12.85
CA ASN A 334 -5.68 19.95 -14.16
C ASN A 334 -4.29 20.58 -14.10
N TYR A 335 -4.01 21.35 -13.05
CA TYR A 335 -2.69 21.93 -12.84
C TYR A 335 -1.62 20.84 -12.71
N GLU A 336 -1.81 19.85 -11.83
CA GLU A 336 -0.84 18.77 -11.64
C GLU A 336 -0.67 17.92 -12.91
N ASN A 337 -1.75 17.58 -13.61
CA ASN A 337 -1.71 16.84 -14.87
C ASN A 337 -0.88 17.59 -15.92
N SER A 338 -1.04 18.92 -16.01
CA SER A 338 -0.21 19.73 -16.91
C SER A 338 1.27 19.69 -16.55
N ARG A 339 1.61 19.63 -15.25
CA ARG A 339 3.00 19.52 -14.79
C ARG A 339 3.61 18.14 -15.04
N ILE A 340 2.82 17.08 -14.91
CA ILE A 340 3.22 15.72 -15.29
C ILE A 340 3.47 15.68 -16.80
N TYR A 341 2.53 16.21 -17.59
CA TYR A 341 2.64 16.32 -19.04
C TYR A 341 3.93 17.06 -19.46
N ASP A 342 4.22 18.21 -18.86
CA ASP A 342 5.43 19.01 -19.13
C ASP A 342 6.73 18.21 -18.87
N CYS A 343 6.72 17.29 -17.91
CA CYS A 343 7.89 16.47 -17.56
C CYS A 343 8.04 15.21 -18.44
N PHE A 344 6.98 14.77 -19.11
CA PHE A 344 6.88 13.43 -19.69
C PHE A 344 7.92 13.19 -20.79
N ASP A 345 8.12 14.16 -21.69
CA ASP A 345 9.13 14.06 -22.76
C ASP A 345 10.56 13.97 -22.19
N SER A 346 10.86 14.71 -21.11
CA SER A 346 12.17 14.63 -20.46
C SER A 346 12.42 13.25 -19.86
N VAL A 347 11.41 12.71 -19.19
CA VAL A 347 11.43 11.38 -18.58
C VAL A 347 11.61 10.28 -19.63
N TYR A 348 10.88 10.36 -20.75
CA TYR A 348 11.05 9.41 -21.84
C TYR A 348 12.44 9.49 -22.47
N ASN A 349 12.99 10.70 -22.66
CA ASN A 349 14.36 10.88 -23.15
C ASN A 349 15.40 10.27 -22.20
N GLU A 350 15.23 10.40 -20.88
CA GLU A 350 16.10 9.77 -19.89
C GLU A 350 16.01 8.24 -19.94
N TYR A 351 14.82 7.68 -20.12
CA TYR A 351 14.61 6.25 -20.37
C TYR A 351 15.39 5.77 -21.61
N LEU A 352 15.26 6.47 -22.74
CA LEU A 352 15.98 6.13 -23.97
C LEU A 352 17.50 6.20 -23.79
N GLN A 353 18.00 7.25 -23.12
CA GLN A 353 19.43 7.39 -22.84
C GLN A 353 19.98 6.25 -21.98
N ARG A 354 19.26 5.88 -20.90
CA ARG A 354 19.65 4.75 -20.03
C ARG A 354 19.67 3.44 -20.81
N SER A 355 18.66 3.20 -21.63
CA SER A 355 18.58 2.03 -22.51
C SER A 355 19.75 1.98 -23.49
N GLN A 356 20.06 3.08 -24.17
CA GLN A 356 21.20 3.19 -25.09
C GLN A 356 22.56 2.97 -24.41
N MET A 357 22.70 3.41 -23.15
CA MET A 357 23.92 3.22 -22.37
C MET A 357 24.02 1.85 -21.69
N GLY A 358 22.96 1.02 -21.74
CA GLY A 358 22.90 -0.26 -21.05
C GLY A 358 22.92 -0.13 -19.52
N ILE A 359 22.38 0.96 -18.98
CA ILE A 359 22.30 1.21 -17.53
C ILE A 359 21.03 0.56 -16.98
N SER A 360 21.18 -0.45 -16.11
CA SER A 360 20.06 -1.08 -15.41
C SER A 360 19.48 -0.19 -14.31
N TYR A 361 18.20 -0.39 -14.00
CA TYR A 361 17.57 0.23 -12.83
C TYR A 361 17.85 -0.60 -11.57
N GLU A 362 17.73 0.02 -10.40
CA GLU A 362 17.81 -0.69 -9.14
C GLU A 362 16.69 -1.73 -9.06
N THR A 363 17.06 -2.93 -8.60
CA THR A 363 16.11 -4.04 -8.39
C THR A 363 15.43 -3.87 -7.04
N VAL A 364 14.12 -4.01 -7.00
CA VAL A 364 13.36 -3.97 -5.76
C VAL A 364 13.40 -5.36 -5.12
N GLU A 365 14.11 -5.49 -3.99
CA GLU A 365 14.16 -6.71 -3.20
C GLU A 365 13.06 -6.74 -2.13
N ASP A 366 11.95 -7.45 -2.40
CA ASP A 366 10.95 -7.77 -1.38
C ASP A 366 11.11 -9.23 -0.90
N LYS A 367 11.70 -9.39 0.29
CA LYS A 367 11.92 -10.70 0.91
C LYS A 367 10.63 -11.40 1.35
N SER A 368 9.55 -10.65 1.60
CA SER A 368 8.25 -11.24 1.95
C SER A 368 7.62 -11.84 0.71
N LEU A 369 7.56 -11.04 -0.36
CA LEU A 369 7.04 -11.42 -1.67
C LEU A 369 7.80 -12.62 -2.25
N GLU A 370 9.13 -12.61 -2.19
CA GLU A 370 9.96 -13.74 -2.64
C GLU A 370 9.63 -15.04 -1.88
N ARG A 371 9.36 -14.97 -0.56
CA ARG A 371 8.95 -16.17 0.19
C ARG A 371 7.58 -16.67 -0.26
N MET A 372 6.64 -15.78 -0.54
CA MET A 372 5.32 -16.14 -1.05
C MET A 372 5.44 -16.84 -2.40
N TYR A 373 6.23 -16.31 -3.33
CA TYR A 373 6.46 -16.93 -4.63
C TYR A 373 7.14 -18.30 -4.53
N GLN A 374 8.20 -18.42 -3.71
CA GLN A 374 8.86 -19.70 -3.49
C GLN A 374 7.92 -20.71 -2.83
N HIS A 375 6.97 -20.27 -2.02
CA HIS A 375 5.95 -21.12 -1.43
C HIS A 375 4.96 -21.63 -2.50
N SER A 376 4.40 -20.74 -3.33
CA SER A 376 3.50 -21.11 -4.43
C SER A 376 4.17 -22.07 -5.43
N ARG A 377 5.43 -21.78 -5.80
CA ARG A 377 6.25 -22.66 -6.65
C ARG A 377 6.35 -24.07 -6.07
N LYS A 378 6.64 -24.19 -4.77
CA LYS A 378 6.72 -25.49 -4.08
C LYS A 378 5.38 -26.22 -4.04
N ILE A 379 4.28 -25.49 -3.84
CA ILE A 379 2.93 -26.07 -3.81
C ILE A 379 2.62 -26.74 -5.16
N ILE A 380 2.79 -26.02 -6.27
CA ILE A 380 2.48 -26.51 -7.62
C ILE A 380 3.34 -27.73 -7.97
N LEU A 381 4.67 -27.63 -7.80
CA LEU A 381 5.59 -28.73 -8.11
C LEU A 381 5.32 -29.97 -7.24
N SER A 382 5.01 -29.77 -5.94
CA SER A 382 4.63 -30.87 -5.05
C SER A 382 3.31 -31.52 -5.49
N GLY A 383 2.35 -30.72 -5.96
CA GLY A 383 1.10 -31.19 -6.54
C GLY A 383 1.32 -32.11 -7.74
N ARG A 384 2.19 -31.72 -8.68
CA ARG A 384 2.59 -32.57 -9.82
C ARG A 384 3.21 -33.88 -9.39
N LYS A 385 4.16 -33.82 -8.44
CA LYS A 385 4.81 -35.02 -7.88
C LYS A 385 3.78 -36.00 -7.31
N ILE A 386 2.80 -35.49 -6.57
CA ILE A 386 1.71 -36.29 -5.99
C ILE A 386 0.83 -36.87 -7.10
N ASN A 387 0.63 -36.15 -8.20
CA ASN A 387 -0.08 -36.63 -9.38
C ASN A 387 0.70 -37.67 -10.21
N GLY A 388 1.97 -37.96 -9.84
CA GLY A 388 2.83 -38.90 -10.57
C GLY A 388 3.54 -38.28 -11.78
N GLU A 389 3.58 -36.95 -11.87
CA GLU A 389 4.21 -36.20 -12.95
C GLU A 389 5.60 -35.67 -12.54
N PRO A 390 6.47 -35.30 -13.50
CA PRO A 390 7.74 -34.63 -13.22
C PRO A 390 7.55 -33.34 -12.40
N GLU A 391 8.50 -33.05 -11.51
CA GLU A 391 8.57 -31.81 -10.72
C GLU A 391 9.12 -30.64 -11.57
N ASP A 392 8.43 -30.30 -12.65
CA ASP A 392 8.73 -29.18 -13.54
C ASP A 392 7.46 -28.36 -13.88
N PHE A 393 7.62 -27.27 -14.65
CA PHE A 393 6.50 -26.43 -15.09
C PHE A 393 6.01 -26.75 -16.51
N ASN A 394 6.34 -27.94 -17.02
CA ASN A 394 5.94 -28.40 -18.34
C ASN A 394 4.58 -29.14 -18.23
N PHE A 395 3.47 -28.42 -18.01
CA PHE A 395 2.09 -28.98 -17.97
C PHE A 395 1.26 -28.55 -19.18
#